data_AF-A0A7U6KEE7-F1
#
_entry.id   AF-A0A7U6KEE7-F1
#
_cell.length_a   1.000
_cell.length_b   1.000
_cell.length_c   1.000
_cell.angle_alpha   90.00
_cell.angle_beta   90.00
_cell.angle_gamma   90.00
#
_symmetry.space_group_name_H-M   'P 1'
#
loop_
_entity.id
_entity.type
_entity.pdbx_description
1 polymer ?
#
loop_
_entity_poly.entity_id
_entity_poly.type
_entity_poly.pdbx_seq_one_letter_code
_entity_poly.pdbx_strand_id
1 'polypeptide(L)'
;MKKAYIYAISFFSVLALFTMLYFISFRMVVENQTAPVLSYTKSDPDSVPVVTSSTKYIVQMYNSNGKKLSEKVLPLPKAYLGLSRQKLTGYLDKLHKKNSKDEAKEGFLSEKIITLGPTDLIVRRTYDINKVSYEYYLTSVDGFIVVYEKDRKTIFDQTDIATTSLGVSDREQLDNGICVKDKRELYFMLESYSS
;
A
#
# COMPACT_ATOMS: atom_id res chain seq x y z
N MET A 1 -35.20 27.56 42.51
CA MET A 1 -34.58 28.16 41.30
C MET A 1 -33.05 28.08 41.24
N LYS A 2 -32.32 28.20 42.35
CA LYS A 2 -30.83 28.19 42.35
C LYS A 2 -30.18 26.88 41.85
N LYS A 3 -30.77 25.70 42.15
CA LYS A 3 -30.20 24.40 41.74
C LYS A 3 -30.32 24.11 40.23
N ALA A 4 -31.41 24.55 39.60
CA ALA A 4 -31.61 24.36 38.15
C ALA A 4 -30.58 25.16 37.31
N TYR A 5 -30.21 26.35 37.77
CA TYR A 5 -29.19 27.18 37.14
C TYR A 5 -27.78 26.54 37.21
N ILE A 6 -27.48 25.87 38.33
CA ILE A 6 -26.20 25.14 38.49
C ILE A 6 -26.07 24.01 37.46
N TYR A 7 -27.15 23.25 37.21
CA TYR A 7 -27.15 22.19 36.20
C TYR A 7 -27.10 22.71 34.76
N ALA A 8 -27.74 23.85 34.49
CA ALA A 8 -27.69 24.48 33.16
C ALA A 8 -26.28 24.98 32.82
N ILE A 9 -25.56 25.57 33.79
CA ILE A 9 -24.17 26.00 33.61
C ILE A 9 -23.24 24.80 33.42
N SER A 10 -23.42 23.73 34.19
CA SER A 10 -22.57 22.54 34.04
C SER A 10 -22.78 21.85 32.69
N PHE A 11 -23.99 21.91 32.12
CA PHE A 11 -24.24 21.38 30.78
C PHE A 11 -23.52 22.20 29.70
N PHE A 12 -23.55 23.54 29.82
CA PHE A 12 -22.89 24.43 28.86
C PHE A 12 -21.36 24.33 28.94
N SER A 13 -20.80 24.16 30.15
CA SER A 13 -19.35 23.99 30.32
C SER A 13 -18.84 22.69 29.71
N VAL A 14 -19.59 21.59 29.85
CA VAL A 14 -19.27 20.30 29.22
C VAL A 14 -19.33 20.40 27.70
N LEU A 15 -20.36 21.06 27.14
CA LEU A 15 -20.48 21.26 25.70
C LEU A 15 -19.32 22.08 25.13
N ALA A 16 -18.93 23.17 25.81
CA ALA A 16 -17.77 23.97 25.43
C ALA A 16 -16.47 23.14 25.44
N LEU A 17 -16.30 22.28 26.45
CA LEU A 17 -15.15 21.38 26.57
C LEU A 17 -15.09 20.40 25.39
N PHE A 18 -16.21 19.79 25.01
CA PHE A 18 -16.28 18.91 23.82
C PHE A 18 -15.95 19.65 22.52
N THR A 19 -16.43 20.88 22.34
CA THR A 19 -16.08 21.66 21.14
C THR A 19 -14.60 22.05 21.09
N MET A 20 -14.00 22.33 22.25
CA MET A 20 -12.57 22.65 22.34
C MET A 20 -11.72 21.42 22.04
N LEU A 21 -12.09 20.25 22.57
CA LEU A 21 -11.43 18.97 22.28
C LEU A 21 -11.55 18.58 20.79
N TYR A 22 -12.73 18.79 20.20
CA TYR A 22 -12.94 18.59 18.77
C TYR A 22 -12.04 19.52 17.94
N PHE A 23 -11.93 20.80 18.33
CA PHE A 23 -11.08 21.77 17.64
C PHE A 23 -9.58 21.46 17.77
N ILE A 24 -9.12 21.03 18.94
CA ILE A 24 -7.73 20.60 19.17
C ILE A 24 -7.42 19.34 18.35
N SER A 25 -8.35 18.38 18.31
CA SER A 25 -8.20 17.17 17.49
C SER A 25 -8.13 17.50 16.00
N PHE A 26 -9.00 18.41 15.54
CA PHE A 26 -8.97 18.91 14.17
C PHE A 26 -7.65 19.62 13.84
N ARG A 27 -7.14 20.47 14.75
CA ARG A 27 -5.83 21.13 14.62
C ARG A 27 -4.69 20.12 14.56
N MET A 28 -4.68 19.11 15.42
CA MET A 28 -3.64 18.07 15.39
C MET A 28 -3.68 17.22 14.12
N VAL A 29 -4.86 16.94 13.54
CA VAL A 29 -4.97 16.26 12.24
C VAL A 29 -4.46 17.13 11.10
N VAL A 30 -4.70 18.45 11.15
CA VAL A 30 -4.16 19.42 10.16
C VAL A 30 -2.65 19.58 10.32
N GLU A 31 -2.14 19.63 11.55
CA GLU A 31 -0.72 19.81 11.86
C GLU A 31 0.12 18.55 11.60
N ASN A 32 -0.42 17.34 11.84
CA ASN A 32 0.21 16.08 11.43
C ASN A 32 0.18 15.83 9.91
N GLN A 33 -0.56 16.62 9.13
CA GLN A 33 -0.45 16.62 7.66
C GLN A 33 0.66 17.56 7.16
N THR A 34 1.14 18.48 8.00
CA THR A 34 2.33 19.30 7.74
C THR A 34 3.57 18.66 8.36
N ALA A 35 4.01 17.54 7.80
CA ALA A 35 5.41 17.12 7.94
C ALA A 35 6.33 18.24 7.42
N PRO A 36 7.55 18.42 7.99
CA PRO A 36 8.40 19.57 7.70
C PRO A 36 8.67 19.67 6.20
N VAL A 37 8.31 20.82 5.62
CA VAL A 37 8.60 21.14 4.23
C VAL A 37 10.11 21.22 4.09
N LEU A 38 10.71 20.15 3.56
CA LEU A 38 12.10 20.15 3.14
C LEU A 38 12.24 21.17 2.00
N SER A 39 13.19 22.07 2.15
CA SER A 39 13.48 23.21 1.27
C SER A 39 13.45 22.85 -0.22
N TYR A 40 12.50 23.42 -0.96
CA TYR A 40 12.51 23.39 -2.42
C TYR A 40 13.60 24.36 -2.93
N THR A 41 14.60 23.81 -3.61
CA THR A 41 15.57 24.61 -4.38
C THR A 41 14.82 25.31 -5.53
N LYS A 42 15.15 26.59 -5.75
CA LYS A 42 14.54 27.51 -6.73
C LYS A 42 14.20 26.84 -8.08
N SER A 43 12.92 26.63 -8.33
CA SER A 43 12.34 26.60 -9.68
C SER A 43 10.88 27.06 -9.57
N ASP A 44 10.60 28.19 -10.21
CA ASP A 44 9.29 28.78 -10.53
C ASP A 44 8.07 28.36 -9.66
N PRO A 45 7.59 29.22 -8.73
CA PRO A 45 6.52 28.89 -7.78
C PRO A 45 5.15 28.54 -8.39
N ASP A 46 4.96 28.76 -9.69
CA ASP A 46 3.72 28.42 -10.42
C ASP A 46 3.85 27.15 -11.30
N SER A 47 5.01 26.49 -11.30
CA SER A 47 5.24 25.30 -12.13
C SER A 47 4.60 24.04 -11.53
N VAL A 48 3.66 23.45 -12.27
CA VAL A 48 3.01 22.18 -11.87
C VAL A 48 4.08 21.08 -11.76
N PRO A 49 4.17 20.34 -10.64
CA PRO A 49 5.15 19.27 -10.49
C PRO A 49 5.06 18.23 -11.61
N VAL A 50 6.21 17.88 -12.18
CA VAL A 50 6.36 16.86 -13.22
C VAL A 50 7.40 15.82 -12.81
N VAL A 51 7.28 14.61 -13.35
CA VAL A 51 8.27 13.56 -13.16
C VAL A 51 9.56 13.91 -13.89
N THR A 52 10.70 13.79 -13.22
CA THR A 52 12.04 14.06 -13.78
C THR A 52 12.93 12.82 -13.69
N SER A 53 14.12 12.85 -14.30
CA SER A 53 15.08 11.75 -14.22
C SER A 53 15.62 11.49 -12.82
N SER A 54 15.59 12.51 -11.94
CA SER A 54 15.97 12.38 -10.53
C SER A 54 14.83 11.90 -9.63
N THR A 55 13.60 11.77 -10.16
CA THR A 55 12.45 11.34 -9.37
C THR A 55 12.56 9.84 -9.06
N LYS A 56 12.63 9.50 -7.78
CA LYS A 56 12.55 8.13 -7.28
C LYS A 56 11.12 7.62 -7.42
N TYR A 57 10.95 6.47 -8.07
CA TYR A 57 9.65 5.82 -8.21
C TYR A 57 9.45 4.80 -7.09
N ILE A 58 8.47 5.06 -6.25
CA ILE A 58 8.13 4.25 -5.07
C ILE A 58 6.73 3.68 -5.28
N VAL A 59 6.61 2.35 -5.24
CA VAL A 59 5.33 1.66 -5.32
C VAL A 59 4.99 1.08 -3.97
N GLN A 60 3.84 1.49 -3.43
CA GLN A 60 3.27 0.96 -2.21
C GLN A 60 2.13 0.01 -2.53
N MET A 61 2.17 -1.19 -1.98
CA MET A 61 1.12 -2.20 -2.15
C MET A 61 0.29 -2.28 -0.87
N TYR A 62 -1.03 -2.24 -1.02
CA TYR A 62 -1.99 -2.28 0.09
C TYR A 62 -3.07 -3.32 -0.18
N ASN A 63 -3.56 -3.94 0.88
CA ASN A 63 -4.81 -4.69 0.86
C ASN A 63 -6.02 -3.72 0.95
N SER A 64 -7.18 -4.16 0.49
CA SER A 64 -8.46 -3.45 0.52
C SER A 64 -8.88 -3.07 1.95
N ASN A 65 -8.43 -3.82 2.96
CA ASN A 65 -8.61 -3.51 4.39
C ASN A 65 -7.65 -2.44 4.93
N GLY A 66 -6.77 -1.89 4.10
CA GLY A 66 -5.81 -0.84 4.50
C GLY A 66 -4.49 -1.35 5.08
N LYS A 67 -4.30 -2.67 5.23
CA LYS A 67 -2.99 -3.25 5.62
C LYS A 67 -1.97 -3.00 4.49
N LYS A 68 -0.84 -2.38 4.83
CA LYS A 68 0.31 -2.27 3.92
C LYS A 68 0.89 -3.66 3.71
N LEU A 69 1.04 -4.07 2.46
CA LEU A 69 1.62 -5.36 2.07
C LEU A 69 3.11 -5.24 1.80
N SER A 70 3.52 -4.16 1.11
CA SER A 70 4.93 -3.92 0.78
C SER A 70 5.14 -2.48 0.30
N GLU A 71 6.40 -2.05 0.24
CA GLU A 71 6.85 -0.85 -0.45
C GLU A 71 8.18 -1.13 -1.13
N LYS A 72 8.27 -0.79 -2.42
CA LYS A 72 9.46 -1.06 -3.23
C LYS A 72 9.83 0.17 -4.04
N VAL A 73 11.13 0.47 -4.09
CA VAL A 73 11.69 1.44 -5.02
C VAL A 73 11.92 0.73 -6.35
N LEU A 74 11.26 1.19 -7.41
CA LEU A 74 11.35 0.58 -8.73
C LEU A 74 12.10 1.51 -9.71
N PRO A 75 12.68 0.95 -10.79
CA PRO A 75 13.21 1.76 -11.88
C PRO A 75 12.12 2.66 -12.45
N LEU A 76 12.42 3.96 -12.61
CA LEU A 76 11.48 4.92 -13.16
C LEU A 76 11.20 4.60 -14.64
N PRO A 77 9.94 4.34 -15.04
CA PRO A 77 9.60 4.12 -16.44
C PRO A 77 9.86 5.39 -17.26
N LYS A 78 10.57 5.26 -18.39
CA LYS A 78 10.86 6.38 -19.29
C LYS A 78 9.60 7.13 -19.74
N ALA A 79 8.49 6.40 -19.91
CA ALA A 79 7.19 6.96 -20.29
C ALA A 79 6.62 7.95 -19.26
N TYR A 80 7.11 7.95 -18.02
CA TYR A 80 6.62 8.85 -16.98
C TYR A 80 7.30 10.22 -17.04
N LEU A 81 8.49 10.33 -17.64
CA LEU A 81 9.27 11.56 -17.68
C LEU A 81 8.49 12.72 -18.31
N GLY A 82 8.50 13.87 -17.64
CA GLY A 82 7.78 15.08 -18.04
C GLY A 82 6.27 15.03 -17.84
N LEU A 83 5.71 13.93 -17.31
CA LEU A 83 4.28 13.86 -17.04
C LEU A 83 3.94 14.61 -15.74
N SER A 84 2.94 15.48 -15.83
CA SER A 84 2.28 16.05 -14.65
C SER A 84 1.36 15.01 -14.01
N ARG A 85 0.93 15.26 -12.77
CA ARG A 85 -0.01 14.39 -12.04
C ARG A 85 -1.22 13.98 -12.88
N GLN A 86 -1.87 14.95 -13.54
CA GLN A 86 -3.06 14.69 -14.36
C GLN A 86 -2.76 13.79 -15.56
N LYS A 87 -1.65 14.04 -16.27
CA LYS A 87 -1.24 13.23 -17.43
C LYS A 87 -0.83 11.83 -17.01
N LEU A 88 -0.10 11.70 -15.89
CA LEU A 88 0.32 10.41 -15.36
C LEU A 88 -0.90 9.59 -14.90
N THR A 89 -1.85 10.17 -14.17
CA THR A 89 -3.10 9.47 -13.80
C THR A 89 -3.81 8.94 -15.05
N GLY A 90 -3.99 9.78 -16.08
CA GLY A 90 -4.63 9.35 -17.31
C GLY A 90 -3.85 8.30 -18.09
N TYR A 91 -2.52 8.26 -17.95
CA TYR A 91 -1.68 7.21 -18.52
C TYR A 91 -1.89 5.88 -17.80
N LEU A 92 -1.87 5.88 -16.46
CA LEU A 92 -2.10 4.69 -15.63
C LEU A 92 -3.51 4.12 -15.88
N ASP A 93 -4.54 4.98 -15.94
CA ASP A 93 -5.92 4.56 -16.24
C ASP A 93 -6.03 3.83 -17.60
N LYS A 94 -5.30 4.31 -18.62
CA LYS A 94 -5.26 3.64 -19.94
C LYS A 94 -4.56 2.29 -19.87
N LEU A 95 -3.49 2.17 -19.09
CA LEU A 95 -2.80 0.90 -18.88
C LEU A 95 -3.71 -0.13 -18.20
N HIS A 96 -4.42 0.25 -17.14
CA HIS A 96 -5.34 -0.67 -16.44
C HIS A 96 -6.48 -1.14 -17.34
N LYS A 97 -7.04 -0.26 -18.18
CA LYS A 97 -8.05 -0.68 -19.15
C LYS A 97 -7.54 -1.75 -20.11
N LYS A 98 -6.26 -1.68 -20.49
CA LYS A 98 -5.62 -2.69 -21.36
C LYS A 98 -5.41 -4.01 -20.63
N ASN A 99 -5.02 -3.98 -19.36
CA ASN A 99 -4.61 -5.15 -18.57
C ASN A 99 -5.71 -5.71 -17.65
N SER A 100 -6.95 -5.21 -17.75
CA SER A 100 -8.02 -5.43 -16.78
C SER A 100 -8.30 -6.90 -16.43
N LYS A 101 -8.18 -7.84 -17.37
CA LYS A 101 -8.41 -9.27 -17.09
C LYS A 101 -7.35 -9.88 -16.19
N ASP A 102 -6.09 -9.57 -16.42
CA ASP A 102 -4.99 -10.15 -15.64
C ASP A 102 -4.89 -9.47 -14.28
N GLU A 103 -5.08 -8.15 -14.25
CA GLU A 103 -5.18 -7.39 -12.99
C GLU A 103 -6.35 -7.89 -12.11
N ALA A 104 -7.49 -8.23 -12.70
CA ALA A 104 -8.62 -8.79 -11.94
C ALA A 104 -8.28 -10.15 -11.29
N LYS A 105 -7.51 -11.01 -11.97
CA LYS A 105 -7.05 -12.30 -11.40
C LYS A 105 -6.10 -12.10 -10.22
N GLU A 106 -5.39 -11.00 -10.19
CA GLU A 106 -4.48 -10.61 -9.10
C GLU A 106 -5.20 -9.81 -8.00
N GLY A 107 -6.52 -9.66 -8.09
CA GLY A 107 -7.31 -8.92 -7.12
C GLY A 107 -7.08 -7.41 -7.17
N PHE A 108 -6.49 -6.86 -8.24
CA PHE A 108 -6.25 -5.42 -8.36
C PHE A 108 -7.57 -4.63 -8.28
N LEU A 109 -7.57 -3.59 -7.44
CA LEU A 109 -8.72 -2.71 -7.27
C LEU A 109 -8.47 -1.31 -7.82
N SER A 110 -7.32 -0.72 -7.51
CA SER A 110 -7.03 0.65 -7.91
C SER A 110 -5.55 0.98 -7.82
N GLU A 111 -5.15 1.96 -8.61
CA GLU A 111 -3.86 2.63 -8.51
C GLU A 111 -4.09 4.13 -8.31
N LYS A 112 -3.34 4.74 -7.39
CA LYS A 112 -3.45 6.17 -7.09
C LYS A 112 -2.06 6.76 -6.87
N ILE A 113 -1.81 7.91 -7.49
CA ILE A 113 -0.65 8.74 -7.16
C ILE A 113 -0.92 9.34 -5.77
N ILE A 114 -0.08 9.03 -4.80
CA ILE A 114 -0.14 9.64 -3.47
C ILE A 114 0.66 10.94 -3.52
N THR A 115 1.94 10.84 -3.84
CA THR A 115 2.87 11.96 -3.90
C THR A 115 3.44 12.10 -5.31
N LEU A 116 3.46 13.33 -5.82
CA LEU A 116 4.29 13.72 -6.95
C LEU A 116 5.05 14.98 -6.52
N GLY A 117 6.26 14.77 -6.02
CA GLY A 117 7.18 15.82 -5.62
C GLY A 117 8.39 15.91 -6.58
N PRO A 118 9.34 16.81 -6.30
CA PRO A 118 10.57 16.95 -7.10
C PRO A 118 11.44 15.70 -7.01
N THR A 119 11.50 15.07 -5.84
CA THR A 119 12.35 13.90 -5.55
C THR A 119 11.61 12.58 -5.66
N ASP A 120 10.32 12.54 -5.33
CA ASP A 120 9.60 11.29 -5.12
C ASP A 120 8.27 11.25 -5.87
N LEU A 121 8.06 10.14 -6.58
CA LEU A 121 6.77 9.71 -7.12
C LEU A 121 6.33 8.49 -6.33
N ILE A 122 5.31 8.65 -5.48
CA ILE A 122 4.73 7.56 -4.69
C ILE A 122 3.40 7.15 -5.32
N VAL A 123 3.32 5.92 -5.78
CA VAL A 123 2.11 5.32 -6.34
C VAL A 123 1.64 4.19 -5.43
N ARG A 124 0.38 4.26 -5.01
CA ARG A 124 -0.28 3.21 -4.23
C ARG A 124 -1.09 2.31 -5.14
N ARG A 125 -0.81 1.01 -5.10
CA ARG A 125 -1.62 -0.05 -5.70
C ARG A 125 -2.38 -0.78 -4.60
N THR A 126 -3.70 -0.86 -4.75
CA THR A 126 -4.59 -1.52 -3.78
C THR A 126 -5.16 -2.80 -4.39
N TYR A 127 -5.13 -3.88 -3.61
CA TYR A 127 -5.57 -5.21 -4.01
C TYR A 127 -6.59 -5.79 -3.01
N ASP A 128 -7.49 -6.63 -3.48
CA ASP A 128 -8.31 -7.51 -2.67
C ASP A 128 -7.73 -8.92 -2.75
N ILE A 129 -6.96 -9.30 -1.73
CA ILE A 129 -6.28 -10.60 -1.69
C ILE A 129 -7.27 -11.78 -1.71
N ASN A 130 -8.54 -11.55 -1.35
CA ASN A 130 -9.58 -12.57 -1.38
C ASN A 130 -10.15 -12.81 -2.78
N LYS A 131 -9.86 -11.90 -3.73
CA LYS A 131 -10.27 -12.03 -5.14
C LYS A 131 -9.16 -12.55 -6.04
N VAL A 132 -7.98 -12.82 -5.47
CA VAL A 132 -6.89 -13.43 -6.22
C VAL A 132 -7.33 -14.83 -6.64
N SER A 133 -7.25 -15.12 -7.93
CA SER A 133 -7.47 -16.46 -8.46
C SER A 133 -6.17 -17.25 -8.34
N TYR A 134 -6.11 -18.19 -7.42
CA TYR A 134 -4.93 -19.02 -7.16
C TYR A 134 -5.31 -20.48 -6.91
N GLU A 135 -4.40 -21.40 -7.24
CA GLU A 135 -4.53 -22.83 -6.96
C GLU A 135 -3.77 -23.25 -5.70
N TYR A 136 -2.73 -22.50 -5.32
CA TYR A 136 -1.84 -22.80 -4.20
C TYR A 136 -1.60 -21.59 -3.30
N TYR A 137 -1.38 -21.83 -2.02
CA TYR A 137 -1.08 -20.81 -1.02
C TYR A 137 0.15 -21.20 -0.21
N LEU A 138 1.20 -20.38 -0.24
CA LEU A 138 2.45 -20.62 0.51
C LEU A 138 2.49 -19.75 1.76
N THR A 139 2.95 -20.33 2.85
CA THR A 139 3.18 -19.63 4.12
C THR A 139 4.31 -20.30 4.90
N SER A 140 4.85 -19.59 5.89
CA SER A 140 5.79 -20.15 6.85
C SER A 140 5.05 -20.90 7.96
N VAL A 141 5.46 -22.14 8.24
CA VAL A 141 5.04 -22.91 9.43
C VAL A 141 6.30 -23.52 10.05
N ASP A 142 6.52 -23.27 11.34
CA ASP A 142 7.68 -23.76 12.09
C ASP A 142 9.05 -23.46 11.44
N GLY A 143 9.13 -22.35 10.70
CA GLY A 143 10.37 -21.92 10.03
C GLY A 143 10.62 -22.57 8.67
N PHE A 144 9.67 -23.33 8.14
CA PHE A 144 9.73 -23.94 6.81
C PHE A 144 8.59 -23.47 5.92
N ILE A 145 8.78 -23.52 4.61
CA ILE A 145 7.73 -23.21 3.64
C ILE A 145 6.75 -24.39 3.54
N VAL A 146 5.46 -24.11 3.77
CA VAL A 146 4.36 -25.05 3.56
C VAL A 146 3.44 -24.54 2.46
N VAL A 147 3.07 -25.45 1.57
CA VAL A 147 2.17 -25.20 0.44
C VAL A 147 0.81 -25.81 0.75
N TYR A 148 -0.22 -24.97 0.73
CA TYR A 148 -1.62 -25.37 0.83
C TYR A 148 -2.29 -25.33 -0.54
N GLU A 149 -3.36 -26.11 -0.72
CA GLU A 149 -4.29 -25.92 -1.84
C GLU A 149 -5.05 -24.60 -1.72
N LYS A 150 -5.86 -24.26 -2.74
CA LYS A 150 -6.63 -23.01 -2.81
C LYS A 150 -7.50 -22.73 -1.58
N ASP A 151 -7.92 -23.77 -0.87
CA ASP A 151 -8.76 -23.70 0.34
C ASP A 151 -8.00 -23.24 1.60
N ARG A 152 -6.66 -23.12 1.53
CA ARG A 152 -5.74 -22.77 2.63
C ARG A 152 -5.80 -23.70 3.84
N LYS A 153 -6.33 -24.91 3.66
CA LYS A 153 -6.54 -25.90 4.73
C LYS A 153 -5.87 -27.21 4.39
N THR A 154 -6.05 -27.66 3.15
CA THR A 154 -5.47 -28.90 2.66
C THR A 154 -4.00 -28.65 2.36
N ILE A 155 -3.10 -29.34 3.05
CA ILE A 155 -1.66 -29.27 2.75
C ILE A 155 -1.44 -29.99 1.41
N PHE A 156 -0.90 -29.25 0.45
CA PHE A 156 -0.47 -29.80 -0.83
C PHE A 156 0.95 -30.36 -0.73
N ASP A 157 1.85 -29.62 -0.08
CA ASP A 157 3.24 -30.03 0.10
C ASP A 157 3.87 -29.36 1.34
N GLN A 158 4.75 -30.08 2.02
CA GLN A 158 5.56 -29.55 3.12
C GLN A 158 7.02 -29.63 2.70
N THR A 159 7.64 -28.48 2.49
CA THR A 159 9.01 -28.42 1.95
C THR A 159 10.04 -28.35 3.07
N ASP A 160 11.26 -28.80 2.78
CA ASP A 160 12.42 -28.65 3.68
C ASP A 160 13.13 -27.29 3.52
N ILE A 161 12.50 -26.33 2.82
CA ILE A 161 13.09 -25.01 2.57
C ILE A 161 12.89 -24.14 3.81
N ALA A 162 13.99 -23.86 4.51
CA ALA A 162 14.00 -23.02 5.70
C ALA A 162 13.78 -21.54 5.34
N THR A 163 12.85 -20.86 5.99
CA THR A 163 12.58 -19.43 5.70
C THR A 163 13.73 -18.51 6.07
N THR A 164 14.62 -18.96 6.96
CA THR A 164 15.83 -18.23 7.34
C THR A 164 16.87 -18.11 6.23
N SER A 165 16.84 -19.01 5.23
CA SER A 165 17.72 -18.90 4.05
C SER A 165 17.29 -17.77 3.11
N LEU A 166 16.04 -17.33 3.20
CA LEU A 166 15.46 -16.37 2.29
C LEU A 166 15.85 -14.92 2.62
N GLY A 167 15.90 -14.12 1.55
CA GLY A 167 16.04 -12.67 1.66
C GLY A 167 14.91 -12.05 2.49
N VAL A 168 15.19 -10.88 3.09
CA VAL A 168 14.23 -10.18 3.96
C VAL A 168 12.91 -9.91 3.25
N SER A 169 12.96 -9.52 1.98
CA SER A 169 11.76 -9.23 1.19
C SER A 169 10.91 -10.46 0.87
N ASP A 170 11.50 -11.66 0.82
CA ASP A 170 10.77 -12.89 0.52
C ASP A 170 10.15 -13.49 1.78
N ARG A 171 10.86 -13.40 2.91
CA ARG A 171 10.29 -13.69 4.23
C ARG A 171 9.07 -12.83 4.51
N GLU A 172 9.15 -11.52 4.28
CA GLU A 172 8.03 -10.62 4.51
C GLU A 172 6.82 -10.98 3.61
N GLN A 173 7.06 -11.46 2.39
CA GLN A 173 5.99 -11.94 1.51
C GLN A 173 5.38 -13.26 2.02
N LEU A 174 6.20 -14.21 2.47
CA LEU A 174 5.75 -15.48 3.05
C LEU A 174 4.95 -15.27 4.34
N ASP A 175 5.36 -14.35 5.20
CA ASP A 175 4.64 -13.99 6.43
C ASP A 175 3.27 -13.38 6.13
N ASN A 176 3.13 -12.70 4.99
CA ASN A 176 1.85 -12.19 4.52
C ASN A 176 1.01 -13.24 3.76
N GLY A 177 1.60 -14.39 3.43
CA GLY A 177 1.02 -15.43 2.60
C GLY A 177 1.12 -15.11 1.11
N ILE A 178 1.55 -16.09 0.32
CA ILE A 178 1.73 -15.96 -1.13
C ILE A 178 0.70 -16.82 -1.84
N CYS A 179 -0.15 -16.19 -2.66
CA CYS A 179 -1.08 -16.88 -3.54
C CYS A 179 -0.41 -17.16 -4.89
N VAL A 180 -0.43 -18.42 -5.35
CA VAL A 180 0.24 -18.88 -6.57
C VAL A 180 -0.78 -19.46 -7.56
N LYS A 181 -0.69 -19.01 -8.82
CA LYS A 181 -1.76 -19.20 -9.82
C LYS A 181 -1.88 -20.65 -10.24
N ASP A 182 -0.76 -21.30 -10.55
CA ASP A 182 -0.72 -22.66 -11.07
C ASP A 182 0.52 -23.43 -10.58
N LYS A 183 0.51 -24.74 -10.85
CA LYS A 183 1.56 -25.66 -10.39
C LYS A 183 2.95 -25.36 -10.97
N ARG A 184 3.04 -24.74 -12.16
CA ARG A 184 4.33 -24.40 -12.77
C ARG A 184 4.95 -23.20 -12.07
N GLU A 185 4.15 -22.17 -11.80
CA GLU A 185 4.59 -21.00 -11.03
C GLU A 185 5.03 -21.41 -9.62
N LEU A 186 4.32 -22.35 -8.99
CA LEU A 186 4.70 -22.92 -7.70
C LEU A 186 6.12 -23.49 -7.73
N TYR A 187 6.41 -24.40 -8.65
CA TYR A 187 7.73 -25.03 -8.69
C TYR A 187 8.84 -24.06 -9.06
N PHE A 188 8.57 -23.12 -9.98
CA PHE A 188 9.53 -22.08 -10.31
C PHE A 188 9.91 -21.23 -9.08
N MET A 189 8.93 -20.87 -8.24
CA MET A 189 9.20 -20.15 -6.99
C MET A 189 9.99 -21.00 -5.99
N LEU A 190 9.59 -22.27 -5.79
CA LEU A 190 10.29 -23.15 -4.84
C LEU A 190 11.74 -23.41 -5.26
N GLU A 191 12.01 -23.56 -6.56
CA GLU A 191 13.37 -23.68 -7.11
C GLU A 191 14.21 -22.43 -6.83
N SER A 192 13.62 -21.25 -6.98
CA SER A 192 14.29 -19.98 -6.64
C SER A 192 14.59 -19.84 -5.14
N TYR A 193 13.84 -20.53 -4.27
CA TYR A 193 14.02 -20.49 -2.81
C TYR A 193 14.97 -21.57 -2.29
N SER A 194 15.19 -22.63 -3.06
CA SER A 194 16.14 -23.69 -2.75
C SER A 194 17.53 -23.49 -3.36
N SER A 195 17.70 -22.48 -4.21
CA SER A 195 18.98 -22.08 -4.83
C SER A 195 19.86 -21.29 -3.87
#